data_AF-A0A3N9UIM0-F1
#
_entry.id   AF-A0A3N9UIM0-F1
#
_cell.length_a   1.000
_cell.length_b   1.000
_cell.length_c   1.000
_cell.angle_alpha   90.00
_cell.angle_beta   90.00
_cell.angle_gamma   90.00
#
_symmetry.space_group_name_H-M   'P 1'
#
loop_
_entity.id
_entity.type
_entity.pdbx_description
1 polymer ?
#
loop_
_entity_poly.entity_id
_entity_poly.type
_entity_poly.pdbx_seq_one_letter_code
_entity_poly.pdbx_strand_id
1 'polypeptide(L)'
;MVPAGRRRDIDQAMGRPHWIVGAGAASLNLFDSRFGLVSASFRSEAALVPLLFTLGSLLIHAGFTLAPLMPLLRFRPSHRCSLPRRWTMPRLATLTMLLVLGLDAQASCTNTATGAGLAPGDWITPGDWITPGDARTHTAPTMGWPMLARQQVVLLGEQHDRPDHHRFQLASLAALHAHQPDLAIGLEMLPRESQPALDAWIAGDIDEAALLEQSQWYRYWGFDPELYLPVLRFARDQALPLKALNVTPELRQRLVEDGVSTLPPAQRHGIPEPVPAMPSYRERLEASLEEHALELAGEGFGEGFDDDMIDGFVYAQQVWDMAMAQGLAALVEDGHLAVGLVGMGHASHGEGIEAQLKSLGIADVASLLPLSADDACEAEAGLADAVFVVREDKQSEGPRLGVGVESSENRPGLVVTEMVPNSPAEAAGLRVGDRILNFAGHGIAHPYQLKALVPRVLPGTQASITVTRDHQRQTLTVRFPIVEPALDVERGEGTRQHQRPALQQEQQQEQQQEQEPQE
;
A
#
# COMPACT_ATOMS: atom_id res chain seq x y z
N MET A 1 5.54 23.16 -64.11
CA MET A 1 5.59 24.62 -64.31
C MET A 1 4.33 25.23 -63.69
N VAL A 2 4.52 26.09 -62.70
CA VAL A 2 3.58 26.92 -61.88
C VAL A 2 3.11 28.11 -62.79
N PRO A 3 1.99 28.90 -62.59
CA PRO A 3 1.59 29.52 -61.31
C PRO A 3 0.12 29.94 -61.01
N ALA A 4 -0.10 30.26 -59.72
CA ALA A 4 -0.86 31.35 -59.05
C ALA A 4 -2.09 32.02 -59.74
N GLY A 5 -3.16 32.45 -59.08
CA GLY A 5 -3.50 32.53 -57.65
C GLY A 5 -4.68 33.49 -57.35
N ARG A 6 -5.05 33.53 -56.07
CA ARG A 6 -5.53 34.67 -55.23
C ARG A 6 -6.88 35.39 -55.52
N ARG A 7 -7.80 35.32 -54.54
CA ARG A 7 -8.65 36.39 -53.93
C ARG A 7 -9.24 35.81 -52.61
N ARG A 8 -8.76 36.18 -51.42
CA ARG A 8 -9.01 37.36 -50.55
C ARG A 8 -10.40 37.39 -49.89
N ASP A 9 -10.41 37.22 -48.57
CA ASP A 9 -11.19 37.89 -47.50
C ASP A 9 -10.31 37.72 -46.23
N ILE A 10 -9.64 38.70 -45.62
CA ILE A 10 -10.06 39.90 -44.85
C ILE A 10 -11.00 39.54 -43.68
N ASP A 11 -10.44 39.12 -42.54
CA ASP A 11 -10.30 39.98 -41.34
C ASP A 11 -9.57 39.25 -40.19
N GLN A 12 -8.41 39.78 -39.81
CA GLN A 12 -7.70 39.50 -38.55
C GLN A 12 -7.47 40.84 -37.85
N ALA A 13 -8.02 41.01 -36.65
CA ALA A 13 -7.47 41.88 -35.62
C ALA A 13 -8.08 41.53 -34.26
N MET A 14 -7.29 41.68 -33.19
CA MET A 14 -7.52 41.37 -31.78
C MET A 14 -7.11 39.93 -31.41
N GLY A 15 -5.90 39.64 -30.92
CA GLY A 15 -5.02 40.45 -30.07
C GLY A 15 -5.25 40.04 -28.61
N ARG A 16 -4.47 39.07 -28.14
CA ARG A 16 -4.41 38.61 -26.74
C ARG A 16 -4.04 39.76 -25.81
N PRO A 17 -4.70 39.92 -24.64
CA PRO A 17 -4.09 40.60 -23.50
C PRO A 17 -3.67 39.59 -22.43
N HIS A 18 -2.41 39.71 -22.05
CA HIS A 18 -1.89 39.29 -20.75
C HIS A 18 -2.61 40.06 -19.64
N TRP A 19 -3.01 39.37 -18.57
CA TRP A 19 -3.36 40.00 -17.30
C TRP A 19 -2.46 39.46 -16.19
N ILE A 20 -1.60 40.36 -15.73
CA ILE A 20 -0.94 40.35 -14.43
C ILE A 20 -2.04 40.66 -13.41
N VAL A 21 -2.25 39.79 -12.41
CA VAL A 21 -3.01 40.16 -11.20
C VAL A 21 -2.04 40.21 -10.03
N GLY A 22 -1.73 41.44 -9.63
CA GLY A 22 -1.09 41.75 -8.36
C GLY A 22 -2.08 41.72 -7.21
N ALA A 23 -1.56 41.46 -6.01
CA ALA A 23 -2.27 41.43 -4.74
C ALA A 23 -3.08 42.72 -4.45
N GLY A 24 -4.31 42.60 -3.94
CA GLY A 24 -5.06 43.78 -3.49
C GLY A 24 -6.52 43.59 -3.04
N ALA A 25 -6.69 43.35 -1.74
CA ALA A 25 -7.76 43.80 -0.82
C ALA A 25 -9.27 43.58 -1.09
N ALA A 26 -9.96 43.04 -0.08
CA ALA A 26 -11.43 43.02 0.04
C ALA A 26 -11.93 44.16 0.94
N SER A 27 -13.06 44.79 0.59
CA SER A 27 -13.69 45.86 1.37
C SER A 27 -15.15 45.54 1.68
N LEU A 28 -15.57 45.84 2.92
CA LEU A 28 -16.93 45.65 3.43
C LEU A 28 -17.56 47.02 3.70
N ASN A 29 -18.77 47.25 3.17
CA ASN A 29 -19.54 48.48 3.40
C ASN A 29 -20.83 48.14 4.17
N LEU A 30 -21.02 48.76 5.32
CA LEU A 30 -22.26 48.68 6.12
C LEU A 30 -22.94 50.06 6.13
N PHE A 31 -24.26 50.06 5.92
CA PHE A 31 -25.06 51.29 5.87
C PHE A 31 -26.04 51.33 7.05
N ASP A 32 -25.91 52.34 7.91
CA ASP A 32 -26.83 52.66 9.00
C ASP A 32 -27.48 54.03 8.74
N SER A 33 -28.80 54.12 8.93
CA SER A 33 -29.60 55.32 8.68
C SER A 33 -29.39 56.47 9.67
N ARG A 34 -28.53 56.31 10.69
CA ARG A 34 -28.17 57.39 11.63
C ARG A 34 -26.70 57.82 11.62
N PHE A 35 -25.79 57.06 11.00
CA PHE A 35 -24.34 57.38 11.06
C PHE A 35 -23.60 57.38 9.71
N GLY A 36 -24.26 57.06 8.59
CA GLY A 36 -23.62 57.11 7.26
C GLY A 36 -22.63 55.98 6.99
N LEU A 37 -22.11 55.93 5.76
CA LEU A 37 -21.30 54.82 5.23
C LEU A 37 -19.96 54.70 5.97
N VAL A 38 -19.67 53.53 6.56
CA VAL A 38 -18.35 53.19 7.11
C VAL A 38 -17.73 52.13 6.20
N SER A 39 -16.50 52.39 5.73
CA SER A 39 -15.75 51.51 4.82
C SER A 39 -14.45 51.05 5.47
N ALA A 40 -14.13 49.76 5.38
CA ALA A 40 -12.87 49.18 5.82
C ALA A 40 -12.30 48.24 4.75
N SER A 41 -10.97 48.29 4.53
CA SER A 41 -10.24 47.52 3.53
C SER A 41 -9.22 46.59 4.17
N PHE A 42 -9.18 45.31 3.77
CA PHE A 42 -8.30 44.27 4.33
C PHE A 42 -7.48 43.57 3.25
N ARG A 43 -6.22 43.18 3.52
CA ARG A 43 -5.27 42.66 2.53
C ARG A 43 -5.09 41.12 2.44
N SER A 44 -5.86 40.28 3.14
CA SER A 44 -5.83 38.81 2.92
C SER A 44 -7.07 38.08 3.46
N GLU A 45 -7.43 36.94 2.86
CA GLU A 45 -8.63 36.14 3.20
C GLU A 45 -8.54 35.39 4.56
N ALA A 46 -7.37 35.31 5.18
CA ALA A 46 -7.16 34.61 6.45
C ALA A 46 -7.65 35.36 7.70
N ALA A 47 -8.24 36.56 7.57
CA ALA A 47 -8.68 37.39 8.70
C ALA A 47 -10.21 37.49 8.89
N LEU A 48 -11.02 36.86 8.03
CA LEU A 48 -12.48 37.03 8.02
C LEU A 48 -13.23 36.11 9.00
N VAL A 49 -12.69 34.92 9.29
CA VAL A 49 -13.35 33.92 10.15
C VAL A 49 -13.20 34.21 11.66
N PRO A 50 -12.03 34.65 12.17
CA PRO A 50 -11.89 34.96 13.60
C PRO A 50 -12.66 36.23 14.03
N LEU A 51 -12.88 37.18 13.11
CA LEU A 51 -13.57 38.44 13.39
C LEU A 51 -15.10 38.27 13.48
N LEU A 52 -15.68 37.36 12.69
CA LEU A 52 -17.11 37.02 12.75
C LEU A 52 -17.48 36.27 14.05
N PHE A 53 -16.57 35.44 14.57
CA PHE A 53 -16.76 34.75 15.86
C PHE A 53 -16.63 35.70 17.07
N THR A 54 -15.74 36.69 16.99
CA THR A 54 -15.55 37.68 18.07
C THR A 54 -16.65 38.73 18.11
N LEU A 55 -17.21 39.14 16.97
CA LEU A 55 -18.40 40.01 16.91
C LEU A 55 -19.70 39.28 17.30
N GLY A 56 -19.86 38.01 16.93
CA GLY A 56 -20.99 37.19 17.34
C GLY A 56 -21.05 36.95 18.86
N SER A 57 -19.89 36.76 19.49
CA SER A 57 -19.79 36.55 20.94
C SER A 57 -20.05 37.83 21.76
N LEU A 58 -19.75 39.02 21.20
CA LEU A 58 -20.03 40.31 21.86
C LEU A 58 -21.52 40.68 21.84
N LEU A 59 -22.26 40.29 20.80
CA LEU A 59 -23.71 40.58 20.69
C LEU A 59 -24.57 39.68 21.60
N ILE A 60 -24.10 38.48 21.91
CA ILE A 60 -24.77 37.56 22.86
C ILE A 60 -24.59 38.04 24.32
N HIS A 61 -23.44 38.65 24.65
CA HIS A 61 -23.22 39.25 25.98
C HIS A 61 -23.94 40.59 26.20
N ALA A 62 -24.52 41.19 25.15
CA ALA A 62 -25.27 42.45 25.21
C ALA A 62 -26.81 42.29 25.25
N GLY A 63 -27.33 41.05 25.30
CA GLY A 63 -28.75 40.81 25.62
C GLY A 63 -29.76 40.96 24.47
N PHE A 64 -29.37 40.77 23.21
CA PHE A 64 -30.30 40.78 22.08
C PHE A 64 -30.82 39.36 21.74
N THR A 65 -32.14 39.15 21.82
CA THR A 65 -32.81 37.91 21.37
C THR A 65 -33.26 38.02 19.91
N LEU A 66 -32.85 37.08 19.05
CA LEU A 66 -33.43 36.86 17.72
C LEU A 66 -34.59 35.86 17.82
N ALA A 67 -35.79 36.28 17.42
CA ALA A 67 -36.99 35.44 17.36
C ALA A 67 -37.07 34.64 16.04
N PRO A 68 -37.69 33.43 16.02
CA PRO A 68 -37.79 32.62 14.81
C PRO A 68 -39.07 32.93 14.01
N LEU A 69 -38.96 32.85 12.68
CA LEU A 69 -40.06 32.93 11.71
C LEU A 69 -40.48 31.51 11.28
N MET A 70 -41.70 31.10 11.61
CA MET A 70 -42.47 30.11 10.83
C MET A 70 -43.99 30.29 11.02
N PRO A 71 -44.82 29.93 10.01
CA PRO A 71 -46.16 30.48 9.87
C PRO A 71 -47.29 29.64 10.49
N LEU A 72 -48.42 30.35 10.65
CA LEU A 72 -49.66 29.98 11.31
C LEU A 72 -50.44 28.82 10.65
N LEU A 73 -50.92 27.88 11.47
CA LEU A 73 -52.19 27.18 11.27
C LEU A 73 -52.93 27.08 12.62
N ARG A 74 -54.15 27.61 12.65
CA ARG A 74 -55.05 27.69 13.82
C ARG A 74 -55.89 26.42 13.93
N PHE A 75 -56.05 25.86 15.13
CA PHE A 75 -57.32 25.25 15.58
C PHE A 75 -57.48 25.36 17.10
N ARG A 76 -58.74 25.53 17.53
CA ARG A 76 -59.21 25.94 18.88
C ARG A 76 -59.36 24.76 19.87
N PRO A 77 -59.56 25.04 21.18
CA PRO A 77 -59.19 24.16 22.30
C PRO A 77 -60.36 23.29 22.80
N SER A 78 -60.06 22.29 23.63
CA SER A 78 -60.93 21.98 24.77
C SER A 78 -60.29 21.06 25.84
N HIS A 79 -60.63 21.39 27.09
CA HIS A 79 -60.64 20.58 28.32
C HIS A 79 -59.44 20.58 29.29
N ARG A 80 -59.85 20.75 30.56
CA ARG A 80 -59.15 21.01 31.82
C ARG A 80 -58.81 19.71 32.56
N CYS A 81 -57.77 19.71 33.40
CA CYS A 81 -57.73 19.14 34.78
C CYS A 81 -56.31 19.36 35.35
N SER A 82 -56.10 20.29 36.29
CA SER A 82 -56.12 20.14 37.76
C SER A 82 -54.97 19.32 38.39
N LEU A 83 -54.00 20.08 38.93
CA LEU A 83 -53.08 19.89 40.08
C LEU A 83 -53.59 18.98 41.24
N PRO A 84 -52.77 18.54 42.24
CA PRO A 84 -51.75 19.38 42.93
C PRO A 84 -50.51 18.77 43.65
N ARG A 85 -49.57 19.69 43.98
CA ARG A 85 -48.77 19.89 45.24
C ARG A 85 -47.91 18.72 45.78
N ARG A 86 -46.75 18.89 46.41
CA ARG A 86 -45.92 19.98 47.00
C ARG A 86 -44.50 19.37 47.14
N TRP A 87 -43.43 20.11 47.37
CA TRP A 87 -42.78 20.24 48.70
C TRP A 87 -41.68 21.30 48.59
N THR A 88 -41.46 21.98 49.70
CA THR A 88 -40.86 23.31 49.88
C THR A 88 -39.35 23.27 50.16
N MET A 89 -38.62 24.28 49.66
CA MET A 89 -37.30 24.70 50.15
C MET A 89 -37.39 25.47 51.47
N PRO A 90 -36.24 25.72 52.13
CA PRO A 90 -35.97 27.03 52.71
C PRO A 90 -34.72 27.70 52.12
N ARG A 91 -34.78 29.03 52.07
CA ARG A 91 -33.74 29.99 51.73
C ARG A 91 -32.92 30.35 52.97
N LEU A 92 -31.66 30.73 52.81
CA LEU A 92 -31.07 31.84 53.58
C LEU A 92 -30.03 32.57 52.72
N ALA A 93 -30.04 33.90 52.82
CA ALA A 93 -29.31 34.84 52.00
C ALA A 93 -28.24 35.60 52.81
N THR A 94 -27.16 35.97 52.12
CA THR A 94 -26.32 37.19 52.25
C THR A 94 -25.51 37.44 53.53
N LEU A 95 -24.17 37.54 53.38
CA LEU A 95 -23.46 38.82 53.56
C LEU A 95 -22.06 38.80 52.90
N THR A 96 -21.78 39.85 52.15
CA THR A 96 -20.53 40.17 51.45
C THR A 96 -19.57 40.92 52.37
N MET A 97 -18.27 40.60 52.37
CA MET A 97 -17.23 41.59 52.72
C MET A 97 -15.90 41.25 52.02
N LEU A 98 -15.48 42.16 51.16
CA LEU A 98 -14.20 42.19 50.46
C LEU A 98 -13.02 42.28 51.44
N LEU A 99 -11.99 41.47 51.20
CA LEU A 99 -10.61 41.83 51.56
C LEU A 99 -9.67 41.35 50.44
N VAL A 100 -9.12 42.32 49.71
CA VAL A 100 -8.08 42.15 48.71
C VAL A 100 -6.74 42.03 49.44
N LEU A 101 -6.08 40.88 49.33
CA LEU A 101 -4.63 40.77 49.44
C LEU A 101 -4.16 39.71 48.44
N GLY A 102 -3.25 40.12 47.57
CA GLY A 102 -2.76 39.36 46.44
C GLY A 102 -1.95 38.13 46.83
N LEU A 103 -2.08 37.12 45.99
CA LEU A 103 -1.03 36.16 45.67
C LEU A 103 -1.23 35.78 44.21
N ASP A 104 -0.26 36.18 43.40
CA ASP A 104 -0.11 35.81 42.00
C ASP A 104 -0.03 34.28 41.85
N ALA A 105 -1.13 33.67 41.44
CA ALA A 105 -1.09 32.42 40.70
C ALA A 105 -1.09 32.79 39.22
N GLN A 106 0.09 33.14 38.69
CA GLN A 106 0.29 33.10 37.25
C GLN A 106 0.07 31.67 36.79
N ALA A 107 -1.11 31.40 36.24
CA ALA A 107 -1.28 30.38 35.23
C ALA A 107 -0.43 30.81 34.01
N SER A 108 0.88 30.58 34.12
CA SER A 108 1.75 30.54 32.96
C SER A 108 1.37 29.31 32.15
N CYS A 109 0.40 29.47 31.25
CA CYS A 109 0.33 28.70 30.03
C CYS A 109 1.51 29.14 29.13
N THR A 110 2.73 28.86 29.58
CA THR A 110 3.92 28.92 28.76
C THR A 110 4.62 27.59 28.93
N ASN A 111 4.02 26.58 28.33
CA ASN A 111 4.82 25.64 27.56
C ASN A 111 4.39 25.82 26.10
N THR A 112 4.77 26.96 25.53
CA THR A 112 5.33 26.93 24.19
C THR A 112 6.60 26.07 24.26
N ALA A 113 6.40 24.75 24.35
CA ALA A 113 7.30 23.87 23.65
C ALA A 113 7.16 24.31 22.20
N THR A 114 8.21 24.95 21.69
CA THR A 114 8.48 25.00 20.27
C THR A 114 8.47 23.54 19.79
N GLY A 115 7.29 23.06 19.44
CA GLY A 115 7.11 21.82 18.71
C GLY A 115 7.78 22.07 17.38
N ALA A 116 9.00 21.57 17.22
CA ALA A 116 9.47 21.17 15.92
C ALA A 116 8.30 20.42 15.26
N GLY A 117 7.82 20.93 14.13
CA GLY A 117 6.77 20.25 13.39
C GLY A 117 7.27 18.83 13.14
N LEU A 118 6.55 17.85 13.71
CA LEU A 118 6.74 16.45 13.35
C LEU A 118 6.59 16.38 11.82
N ALA A 119 7.57 15.82 11.15
CA ALA A 119 7.47 15.54 9.72
C ALA A 119 6.25 14.61 9.48
N PRO A 120 5.63 14.62 8.29
CA PRO A 120 4.78 13.49 7.88
C PRO A 120 5.55 12.19 8.16
N GLY A 121 4.96 11.24 8.89
CA GLY A 121 5.66 10.00 9.31
C GLY A 121 6.08 9.94 10.78
N ASP A 122 6.37 11.06 11.44
CA ASP A 122 7.01 11.06 12.78
C ASP A 122 6.13 10.52 13.92
N TRP A 123 4.84 10.32 13.69
CA TRP A 123 3.89 9.75 14.66
C TRP A 123 3.52 8.30 14.37
N ILE A 124 3.86 7.76 13.19
CA ILE A 124 3.65 6.36 12.81
C ILE A 124 4.95 5.59 13.01
N THR A 125 4.90 4.45 13.68
CA THR A 125 6.06 3.55 13.84
C THR A 125 5.76 2.18 13.27
N PRO A 126 6.73 1.49 12.64
CA PRO A 126 6.59 0.07 12.32
C PRO A 126 6.08 -0.75 13.51
N GLY A 127 5.06 -1.57 13.26
CA GLY A 127 4.31 -2.31 14.29
C GLY A 127 2.97 -1.66 14.66
N ASP A 128 2.72 -0.43 14.24
CA ASP A 128 1.42 0.22 14.43
C ASP A 128 0.35 -0.36 13.50
N TRP A 129 -0.89 -0.31 13.99
CA TRP A 129 -2.08 -0.56 13.20
C TRP A 129 -2.83 0.75 13.06
N ILE A 130 -3.16 1.13 11.82
CA ILE A 130 -3.92 2.36 11.53
C ILE A 130 -5.21 2.05 10.77
N THR A 131 -6.18 2.95 10.89
CA THR A 131 -7.31 2.99 9.96
C THR A 131 -6.93 3.95 8.84
N PRO A 132 -6.95 3.53 7.56
CA PRO A 132 -6.76 4.47 6.46
C PRO A 132 -7.76 5.65 6.56
N GLY A 133 -7.27 6.88 6.40
CA GLY A 133 -8.05 8.10 6.61
C GLY A 133 -8.32 8.51 8.08
N ASP A 134 -7.98 7.69 9.08
CA ASP A 134 -7.99 8.06 10.51
C ASP A 134 -6.71 7.62 11.24
N ALA A 135 -5.74 8.51 11.17
CA ALA A 135 -4.38 8.46 11.70
C ALA A 135 -4.24 8.41 13.24
N ARG A 136 -5.26 8.09 14.04
CA ARG A 136 -5.20 8.33 15.51
C ARG A 136 -5.24 7.11 16.41
N THR A 137 -5.05 5.90 15.90
CA THR A 137 -5.10 4.69 16.72
C THR A 137 -3.79 3.92 16.68
N HIS A 138 -3.31 3.54 17.87
CA HIS A 138 -2.15 2.69 18.07
C HIS A 138 -2.59 1.61 19.06
N THR A 139 -2.57 0.34 18.64
CA THR A 139 -2.40 -0.90 19.44
C THR A 139 -3.19 -2.12 18.95
N ALA A 140 -4.11 -1.98 17.98
CA ALA A 140 -4.81 -3.11 17.35
C ALA A 140 -5.42 -2.68 16.00
N PRO A 141 -5.74 -3.62 15.08
CA PRO A 141 -6.61 -3.29 13.95
C PRO A 141 -7.93 -2.72 14.49
N THR A 142 -8.52 -1.78 13.79
CA THR A 142 -9.71 -1.01 14.25
C THR A 142 -10.89 -1.91 14.57
N MET A 143 -11.06 -2.98 13.81
CA MET A 143 -12.04 -4.04 14.11
C MET A 143 -11.63 -4.92 15.31
N GLY A 144 -10.34 -5.08 15.56
CA GLY A 144 -9.78 -6.02 16.53
C GLY A 144 -9.85 -7.47 16.04
N TRP A 145 -8.96 -8.31 16.54
CA TRP A 145 -8.91 -9.73 16.18
C TRP A 145 -10.21 -10.51 16.41
N PRO A 146 -10.97 -10.30 17.52
CA PRO A 146 -12.24 -11.00 17.72
C PRO A 146 -13.33 -10.65 16.69
N MET A 147 -13.28 -9.47 16.06
CA MET A 147 -14.23 -9.09 15.02
C MET A 147 -13.78 -9.59 13.65
N LEU A 148 -12.47 -9.50 13.35
CA LEU A 148 -11.89 -10.06 12.13
C LEU A 148 -12.12 -11.58 12.03
N ALA A 149 -12.00 -12.30 13.16
CA ALA A 149 -12.25 -13.74 13.21
C ALA A 149 -13.73 -14.14 13.06
N ARG A 150 -14.66 -13.18 13.00
CA ARG A 150 -16.10 -13.40 12.74
C ARG A 150 -16.49 -13.11 11.29
N GLN A 151 -15.58 -12.58 10.49
CA GLN A 151 -15.81 -12.38 9.07
C GLN A 151 -15.97 -13.73 8.37
N GLN A 152 -16.56 -13.72 7.18
CA GLN A 152 -16.53 -14.88 6.29
C GLN A 152 -15.17 -14.99 5.62
N VAL A 153 -14.62 -13.84 5.18
CA VAL A 153 -13.33 -13.75 4.49
C VAL A 153 -12.45 -12.66 5.10
N VAL A 154 -11.17 -12.95 5.27
CA VAL A 154 -10.13 -11.94 5.54
C VAL A 154 -9.07 -11.99 4.45
N LEU A 155 -8.85 -10.89 3.74
CA LEU A 155 -7.80 -10.75 2.73
C LEU A 155 -6.56 -10.15 3.38
N LEU A 156 -5.43 -10.83 3.25
CA LEU A 156 -4.12 -10.37 3.70
C LEU A 156 -3.29 -9.99 2.47
N GLY A 157 -3.25 -8.69 2.18
CA GLY A 157 -2.51 -8.15 1.04
C GLY A 157 -1.00 -8.32 1.19
N GLU A 158 -0.29 -8.46 0.07
CA GLU A 158 1.17 -8.45 0.03
C GLU A 158 1.71 -7.79 -1.25
N GLN A 159 3.02 -7.55 -1.24
CA GLN A 159 3.81 -7.37 -2.45
C GLN A 159 4.78 -8.56 -2.49
N HIS A 160 4.87 -9.21 -3.64
CA HIS A 160 5.22 -10.63 -3.74
C HIS A 160 6.67 -10.98 -3.35
N ASP A 161 7.53 -9.98 -3.30
CA ASP A 161 8.95 -10.11 -3.00
C ASP A 161 9.33 -9.51 -1.64
N ARG A 162 8.40 -8.90 -0.90
CA ARG A 162 8.66 -8.19 0.38
C ARG A 162 8.61 -9.15 1.57
N PRO A 163 9.75 -9.50 2.21
CA PRO A 163 9.77 -10.49 3.28
C PRO A 163 8.95 -10.09 4.53
N ASP A 164 8.90 -8.80 4.83
CA ASP A 164 8.14 -8.22 5.94
C ASP A 164 6.62 -8.28 5.71
N HIS A 165 6.15 -8.23 4.45
CA HIS A 165 4.74 -8.44 4.13
C HIS A 165 4.32 -9.88 4.48
N HIS A 166 5.16 -10.87 4.16
CA HIS A 166 4.87 -12.27 4.51
C HIS A 166 5.00 -12.56 6.02
N ARG A 167 5.88 -11.85 6.74
CA ARG A 167 5.92 -11.90 8.22
C ARG A 167 4.62 -11.34 8.83
N PHE A 168 4.11 -10.25 8.28
CA PHE A 168 2.80 -9.70 8.63
C PHE A 168 1.67 -10.71 8.37
N GLN A 169 1.67 -11.39 7.21
CA GLN A 169 0.68 -12.41 6.89
C GLN A 169 0.69 -13.55 7.92
N LEU A 170 1.88 -14.07 8.25
CA LEU A 170 2.02 -15.12 9.28
C LEU A 170 1.53 -14.65 10.66
N ALA A 171 1.90 -13.45 11.08
CA ALA A 171 1.47 -12.90 12.37
C ALA A 171 -0.06 -12.74 12.44
N SER A 172 -0.67 -12.27 11.34
CA SER A 172 -2.11 -12.10 11.23
C SER A 172 -2.85 -13.44 11.23
N LEU A 173 -2.34 -14.45 10.50
CA LEU A 173 -2.86 -15.81 10.54
C LEU A 173 -2.83 -16.41 11.94
N ALA A 174 -1.71 -16.28 12.66
CA ALA A 174 -1.59 -16.76 14.03
C ALA A 174 -2.59 -16.07 14.98
N ALA A 175 -2.79 -14.76 14.82
CA ALA A 175 -3.76 -14.01 15.62
C ALA A 175 -5.21 -14.41 15.31
N LEU A 176 -5.57 -14.58 14.03
CA LEU A 176 -6.88 -15.07 13.62
C LEU A 176 -7.14 -16.49 14.14
N HIS A 177 -6.16 -17.39 14.01
CA HIS A 177 -6.25 -18.76 14.48
C HIS A 177 -6.52 -18.88 15.98
N ALA A 178 -5.90 -18.00 16.77
CA ALA A 178 -6.14 -17.95 18.21
C ALA A 178 -7.60 -17.63 18.58
N HIS A 179 -8.37 -17.01 17.68
CA HIS A 179 -9.77 -16.64 17.88
C HIS A 179 -10.75 -17.52 17.11
N GLN A 180 -10.35 -18.05 15.96
CA GLN A 180 -11.14 -18.96 15.12
C GLN A 180 -10.23 -20.11 14.67
N PRO A 181 -10.25 -21.27 15.37
CA PRO A 181 -9.42 -22.41 15.00
C PRO A 181 -9.85 -23.05 13.68
N ASP A 182 -11.11 -22.88 13.27
CA ASP A 182 -11.66 -23.41 12.03
C ASP A 182 -11.46 -22.43 10.87
N LEU A 183 -10.20 -22.19 10.52
CA LEU A 183 -9.80 -21.32 9.41
C LEU A 183 -9.10 -22.11 8.32
N ALA A 184 -9.25 -21.65 7.08
CA ALA A 184 -8.57 -22.20 5.91
C ALA A 184 -7.86 -21.09 5.15
N ILE A 185 -6.73 -21.40 4.52
CA ILE A 185 -5.85 -20.43 3.89
C ILE A 185 -5.91 -20.59 2.37
N GLY A 186 -6.38 -19.56 1.67
CA GLY A 186 -6.34 -19.45 0.22
C GLY A 186 -5.02 -18.84 -0.27
N LEU A 187 -4.44 -19.44 -1.29
CA LEU A 187 -3.18 -19.04 -1.90
C LEU A 187 -3.41 -18.58 -3.35
N GLU A 188 -3.16 -17.29 -3.63
CA GLU A 188 -3.15 -16.74 -5.00
C GLU A 188 -2.12 -17.47 -5.88
N MET A 189 -0.98 -17.81 -5.30
CA MET A 189 0.25 -18.18 -6.01
C MET A 189 0.13 -19.43 -6.88
N LEU A 190 -0.85 -20.28 -6.58
CA LEU A 190 -0.94 -21.62 -7.16
C LEU A 190 -2.27 -21.82 -7.88
N PRO A 191 -2.24 -22.44 -9.06
CA PRO A 191 -3.46 -22.82 -9.75
C PRO A 191 -4.08 -24.08 -9.11
N ARG A 192 -5.39 -24.27 -9.29
CA ARG A 192 -6.17 -25.41 -8.75
C ARG A 192 -5.57 -26.78 -9.03
N GLU A 193 -4.85 -26.92 -10.14
CA GLU A 193 -4.12 -28.13 -10.52
C GLU A 193 -3.02 -28.50 -9.51
N SER A 194 -2.57 -27.56 -8.69
CA SER A 194 -1.58 -27.75 -7.62
C SER A 194 -2.19 -28.21 -6.30
N GLN A 195 -3.53 -28.28 -6.20
CA GLN A 195 -4.22 -28.66 -4.96
C GLN A 195 -3.75 -30.00 -4.38
N PRO A 196 -3.51 -31.07 -5.17
CA PRO A 196 -3.04 -32.34 -4.61
C PRO A 196 -1.70 -32.23 -3.85
N ALA A 197 -0.80 -31.32 -4.27
CA ALA A 197 0.46 -31.09 -3.58
C ALA A 197 0.25 -30.37 -2.24
N LEU A 198 -0.70 -29.42 -2.19
CA LEU A 198 -1.07 -28.73 -0.96
C LEU A 198 -1.71 -29.69 0.05
N ASP A 199 -2.62 -30.55 -0.42
CA ASP A 199 -3.27 -31.55 0.42
C ASP A 199 -2.26 -32.54 1.00
N ALA A 200 -1.35 -33.06 0.17
CA ALA A 200 -0.29 -33.98 0.59
C ALA A 200 0.71 -33.31 1.56
N TRP A 201 0.99 -32.02 1.40
CA TRP A 201 1.83 -31.26 2.31
C TRP A 201 1.19 -31.14 3.70
N ILE A 202 -0.09 -30.79 3.77
CA ILE A 202 -0.84 -30.70 5.04
C ILE A 202 -0.98 -32.07 5.70
N ALA A 203 -1.20 -33.13 4.92
CA ALA A 203 -1.21 -34.51 5.42
C ALA A 203 0.16 -34.97 5.95
N GLY A 204 1.23 -34.27 5.56
CA GLY A 204 2.60 -34.59 5.92
C GLY A 204 3.22 -35.72 5.11
N ASP A 205 2.61 -36.09 3.99
CA ASP A 205 3.04 -37.17 3.09
C ASP A 205 4.26 -36.77 2.25
N ILE A 206 4.49 -35.47 2.08
CA ILE A 206 5.60 -34.91 1.30
C ILE A 206 6.44 -33.94 2.13
N ASP A 207 7.72 -33.84 1.78
CA ASP A 207 8.63 -32.82 2.31
C ASP A 207 8.56 -31.52 1.49
N GLU A 208 9.34 -30.52 1.88
CA GLU A 208 9.34 -29.20 1.24
C GLU A 208 9.83 -29.27 -0.21
N ALA A 209 10.83 -30.10 -0.49
CA ALA A 209 11.35 -30.25 -1.85
C ALA A 209 10.26 -30.83 -2.78
N ALA A 210 9.57 -31.87 -2.31
CA ALA A 210 8.46 -32.48 -3.02
C ALA A 210 7.25 -31.53 -3.15
N LEU A 211 6.96 -30.69 -2.14
CA LEU A 211 5.94 -29.65 -2.25
C LEU A 211 6.26 -28.69 -3.41
N LEU A 212 7.48 -28.15 -3.47
CA LEU A 212 7.87 -27.19 -4.50
C LEU A 212 7.86 -27.82 -5.90
N GLU A 213 8.28 -29.07 -6.03
CA GLU A 213 8.24 -29.80 -7.29
C GLU A 213 6.80 -30.10 -7.73
N GLN A 214 5.99 -30.71 -6.86
CA GLN A 214 4.64 -31.19 -7.22
C GLN A 214 3.65 -30.04 -7.40
N SER A 215 3.78 -28.96 -6.64
CA SER A 215 3.01 -27.72 -6.87
C SER A 215 3.48 -26.96 -8.11
N GLN A 216 4.62 -27.34 -8.69
CA GLN A 216 5.30 -26.57 -9.74
C GLN A 216 5.50 -25.10 -9.34
N TRP A 217 5.90 -24.85 -8.08
CA TRP A 217 6.01 -23.51 -7.48
C TRP A 217 6.71 -22.50 -8.39
N TYR A 218 7.88 -22.87 -8.91
CA TYR A 218 8.65 -21.98 -9.76
C TYR A 218 7.97 -21.70 -11.10
N ARG A 219 7.21 -22.64 -11.65
CA ARG A 219 6.49 -22.43 -12.92
C ARG A 219 5.37 -21.42 -12.76
N TYR A 220 4.57 -21.56 -11.71
CA TYR A 220 3.34 -20.78 -11.55
C TYR A 220 3.56 -19.47 -10.78
N TRP A 221 4.47 -19.48 -9.81
CA TRP A 221 4.75 -18.30 -8.99
C TRP A 221 6.08 -17.65 -9.32
N GLY A 222 7.16 -18.42 -9.31
CA GLY A 222 8.49 -17.94 -9.70
C GLY A 222 9.23 -17.08 -8.67
N PHE A 223 8.58 -16.68 -7.56
CA PHE A 223 9.24 -16.03 -6.42
C PHE A 223 9.95 -17.03 -5.51
N ASP A 224 10.85 -16.52 -4.65
CA ASP A 224 11.60 -17.35 -3.71
C ASP A 224 10.64 -18.00 -2.68
N PRO A 225 10.54 -19.34 -2.62
CA PRO A 225 9.64 -20.01 -1.70
C PRO A 225 9.92 -19.71 -0.22
N GLU A 226 11.13 -19.30 0.17
CA GLU A 226 11.45 -18.95 1.56
C GLU A 226 10.62 -17.77 2.09
N LEU A 227 10.07 -16.94 1.21
CA LEU A 227 9.11 -15.89 1.57
C LEU A 227 7.80 -16.48 2.13
N TYR A 228 7.36 -17.62 1.58
CA TYR A 228 6.05 -18.23 1.86
C TYR A 228 6.13 -19.48 2.74
N LEU A 229 7.26 -20.18 2.78
CA LEU A 229 7.46 -21.39 3.57
C LEU A 229 7.13 -21.21 5.06
N PRO A 230 7.39 -20.08 5.73
CA PRO A 230 6.92 -19.87 7.10
C PRO A 230 5.40 -20.00 7.26
N VAL A 231 4.62 -19.47 6.31
CA VAL A 231 3.15 -19.61 6.31
C VAL A 231 2.75 -21.06 6.01
N LEU A 232 3.38 -21.70 5.02
CA LEU A 232 3.05 -23.08 4.64
C LEU A 232 3.38 -24.08 5.76
N ARG A 233 4.49 -23.86 6.48
CA ARG A 233 4.87 -24.62 7.68
C ARG A 233 3.86 -24.40 8.80
N PHE A 234 3.48 -23.14 9.06
CA PHE A 234 2.44 -22.84 10.06
C PHE A 234 1.12 -23.56 9.75
N ALA A 235 0.68 -23.53 8.49
CA ALA A 235 -0.52 -24.25 8.06
C ALA A 235 -0.42 -25.75 8.34
N ARG A 236 0.71 -26.38 8.02
CA ARG A 236 0.96 -27.80 8.31
C ARG A 236 0.97 -28.09 9.81
N ASP A 237 1.69 -27.29 10.60
CA ASP A 237 1.83 -27.48 12.04
C ASP A 237 0.49 -27.33 12.78
N GLN A 238 -0.41 -26.49 12.26
CA GLN A 238 -1.76 -26.29 12.80
C GLN A 238 -2.85 -27.11 12.07
N ALA A 239 -2.45 -27.96 11.10
CA ALA A 239 -3.36 -28.76 10.27
C ALA A 239 -4.46 -27.93 9.57
N LEU A 240 -4.13 -26.73 9.12
CA LEU A 240 -5.04 -25.82 8.44
C LEU A 240 -5.17 -26.19 6.96
N PRO A 241 -6.38 -26.28 6.40
CA PRO A 241 -6.57 -26.50 4.98
C PRO A 241 -5.91 -25.38 4.15
N LEU A 242 -5.20 -25.77 3.09
CA LEU A 242 -4.70 -24.86 2.08
C LEU A 242 -5.55 -24.98 0.81
N LYS A 243 -5.82 -23.86 0.13
CA LYS A 243 -6.58 -23.83 -1.11
C LYS A 243 -5.81 -23.09 -2.20
N ALA A 244 -5.57 -23.76 -3.32
CA ALA A 244 -5.08 -23.10 -4.53
C ALA A 244 -6.23 -22.32 -5.17
N LEU A 245 -6.13 -20.98 -5.17
CA LEU A 245 -7.23 -20.10 -5.58
C LEU A 245 -7.33 -19.93 -7.10
N ASN A 246 -6.17 -19.90 -7.77
CA ASN A 246 -6.07 -19.44 -9.13
C ASN A 246 -6.24 -20.52 -10.20
N VAL A 247 -6.11 -20.10 -11.45
CA VAL A 247 -6.09 -20.98 -12.63
C VAL A 247 -4.75 -20.92 -13.32
N THR A 248 -4.47 -21.93 -14.15
CA THR A 248 -3.27 -21.92 -14.99
C THR A 248 -3.24 -20.69 -15.90
N PRO A 249 -2.05 -20.16 -16.25
CA PRO A 249 -1.91 -19.08 -17.23
C PRO A 249 -2.61 -19.40 -18.55
N GLU A 250 -2.55 -20.66 -18.98
CA GLU A 250 -3.18 -21.13 -20.22
C GLU A 250 -4.72 -21.08 -20.14
N LEU A 251 -5.32 -21.45 -19.00
CA LEU A 251 -6.76 -21.32 -18.82
C LEU A 251 -7.17 -19.85 -18.67
N ARG A 252 -6.40 -19.02 -17.97
CA ARG A 252 -6.67 -17.58 -17.85
C ARG A 252 -6.70 -16.92 -19.23
N GLN A 253 -5.70 -17.19 -20.06
CA GLN A 253 -5.65 -16.66 -21.43
C GLN A 253 -6.92 -17.04 -22.21
N ARG A 254 -7.31 -18.31 -22.17
CA ARG A 254 -8.55 -18.77 -22.83
C ARG A 254 -9.81 -18.11 -22.28
N LEU A 255 -9.90 -17.90 -20.97
CA LEU A 255 -11.06 -17.22 -20.35
C LEU A 255 -11.19 -15.77 -20.81
N VAL A 256 -10.06 -15.09 -21.04
CA VAL A 256 -10.01 -13.72 -21.55
C VAL A 256 -10.33 -13.68 -23.05
N GLU A 257 -9.70 -14.54 -23.85
CA GLU A 257 -9.85 -14.55 -25.32
C GLU A 257 -11.22 -15.07 -25.78
N ASP A 258 -11.68 -16.18 -25.22
CA ASP A 258 -12.94 -16.82 -25.60
C ASP A 258 -14.14 -16.22 -24.84
N GLY A 259 -13.89 -15.53 -23.72
CA GLY A 259 -14.91 -15.07 -22.77
C GLY A 259 -15.38 -16.16 -21.79
N VAL A 260 -15.50 -15.83 -20.51
CA VAL A 260 -15.79 -16.83 -19.44
C VAL A 260 -17.06 -17.62 -19.70
N SER A 261 -18.13 -16.95 -20.12
CA SER A 261 -19.44 -17.57 -20.39
C SER A 261 -19.48 -18.51 -21.59
N THR A 262 -18.48 -18.48 -22.48
CA THR A 262 -18.45 -19.38 -23.66
C THR A 262 -17.90 -20.76 -23.31
N LEU A 263 -17.09 -20.86 -22.25
CA LEU A 263 -16.54 -22.13 -21.78
C LEU A 263 -17.52 -22.87 -20.85
N PRO A 264 -17.75 -24.18 -21.06
CA PRO A 264 -18.57 -24.98 -20.14
C PRO A 264 -18.01 -24.93 -18.71
N PRO A 265 -18.85 -24.96 -17.66
CA PRO A 265 -18.41 -24.87 -16.25
C PRO A 265 -17.27 -25.82 -15.88
N ALA A 266 -17.30 -27.06 -16.38
CA ALA A 266 -16.26 -28.06 -16.13
C ALA A 266 -14.89 -27.68 -16.72
N GLN A 267 -14.84 -26.88 -17.78
CA GLN A 267 -13.59 -26.43 -18.41
C GLN A 267 -13.03 -25.14 -17.77
N ARG A 268 -13.85 -24.44 -16.99
CA ARG A 268 -13.48 -23.18 -16.30
C ARG A 268 -13.48 -23.32 -14.78
N HIS A 269 -13.37 -24.55 -14.26
CA HIS A 269 -13.41 -24.83 -12.82
C HIS A 269 -14.62 -24.21 -12.09
N GLY A 270 -15.75 -24.04 -12.78
CA GLY A 270 -16.95 -23.42 -12.24
C GLY A 270 -16.90 -21.90 -12.08
N ILE A 271 -15.80 -21.22 -12.46
CA ILE A 271 -15.58 -19.77 -12.29
C ILE A 271 -16.62 -18.96 -13.07
N PRO A 272 -17.56 -18.24 -12.42
CA PRO A 272 -18.62 -17.51 -13.11
C PRO A 272 -18.07 -16.27 -13.83
N GLU A 273 -18.93 -15.62 -14.61
CA GLU A 273 -18.59 -14.33 -15.24
C GLU A 273 -18.29 -13.29 -14.15
N PRO A 274 -17.17 -12.55 -14.24
CA PRO A 274 -16.86 -11.51 -13.26
C PRO A 274 -17.85 -10.34 -13.33
N VAL A 275 -18.09 -9.68 -12.20
CA VAL A 275 -18.84 -8.41 -12.21
C VAL A 275 -17.99 -7.30 -12.81
N PRO A 276 -18.58 -6.37 -13.60
CA PRO A 276 -17.88 -5.24 -14.21
C PRO A 276 -17.07 -4.40 -13.22
N ALA A 277 -15.90 -3.93 -13.65
CA ALA A 277 -15.03 -3.08 -12.86
C ALA A 277 -15.70 -1.73 -12.60
N MET A 278 -15.54 -1.22 -11.38
CA MET A 278 -15.91 0.15 -11.06
C MET A 278 -15.01 1.13 -11.85
N PRO A 279 -15.48 2.33 -12.21
CA PRO A 279 -14.65 3.31 -12.92
C PRO A 279 -13.34 3.64 -12.19
N SER A 280 -13.40 3.80 -10.86
CA SER A 280 -12.25 3.99 -9.98
C SER A 280 -11.25 2.82 -10.03
N TYR A 281 -11.74 1.59 -10.15
CA TYR A 281 -10.87 0.42 -10.27
C TYR A 281 -10.18 0.37 -11.63
N ARG A 282 -10.92 0.67 -12.72
CA ARG A 282 -10.34 0.80 -14.07
C ARG A 282 -9.23 1.85 -14.08
N GLU A 283 -9.47 3.03 -13.54
CA GLU A 283 -8.49 4.13 -13.49
C GLU A 283 -7.20 3.71 -12.75
N ARG A 284 -7.31 2.98 -11.63
CA ARG A 284 -6.12 2.49 -10.90
C ARG A 284 -5.37 1.40 -11.66
N LEU A 285 -6.07 0.48 -12.32
CA LEU A 285 -5.45 -0.55 -13.14
C LEU A 285 -4.74 0.04 -14.37
N GLU A 286 -5.33 1.06 -14.98
CA GLU A 286 -4.73 1.82 -16.08
C GLU A 286 -3.43 2.52 -15.64
N ALA A 287 -3.45 3.23 -14.51
CA ALA A 287 -2.26 3.86 -13.94
C ALA A 287 -1.15 2.84 -13.63
N SER A 288 -1.50 1.68 -13.07
CA SER A 288 -0.54 0.60 -12.79
C SER A 288 0.07 0.02 -14.07
N LEU A 289 -0.72 -0.12 -15.13
CA LEU A 289 -0.24 -0.60 -16.44
C LEU A 289 0.74 0.40 -17.07
N GLU A 290 0.44 1.70 -16.99
CA GLU A 290 1.32 2.77 -17.48
C GLU A 290 2.65 2.80 -16.73
N GLU A 291 2.63 2.69 -15.40
CA GLU A 291 3.84 2.63 -14.58
C GLU A 291 4.72 1.42 -14.94
N HIS A 292 4.12 0.24 -15.08
CA HIS A 292 4.87 -0.97 -15.45
C HIS A 292 5.46 -0.88 -16.86
N ALA A 293 4.75 -0.23 -17.79
CA ALA A 293 5.25 0.02 -19.13
C ALA A 293 6.47 0.94 -19.13
N LEU A 294 6.44 1.99 -18.32
CA LEU A 294 7.57 2.92 -18.15
C LEU A 294 8.80 2.22 -17.56
N GLU A 295 8.60 1.32 -16.59
CA GLU A 295 9.69 0.53 -16.01
C GLU A 295 10.37 -0.43 -17.01
N LEU A 296 9.57 -1.10 -17.86
CA LEU A 296 10.09 -2.05 -18.85
C LEU A 296 10.72 -1.38 -20.07
N ALA A 297 10.27 -0.19 -20.43
CA ALA A 297 10.60 0.45 -21.70
C ALA A 297 11.84 1.33 -21.69
N GLY A 298 12.22 1.90 -20.54
CA GLY A 298 13.05 3.10 -20.53
C GLY A 298 12.43 4.25 -21.35
N GLU A 299 13.18 5.35 -21.57
CA GLU A 299 12.74 6.49 -22.38
C GLU A 299 12.54 6.08 -23.86
N GLY A 300 11.44 5.40 -24.20
CA GLY A 300 11.23 4.83 -25.53
C GLY A 300 9.80 4.39 -25.87
N PHE A 301 8.88 4.26 -24.90
CA PHE A 301 7.47 4.03 -25.20
C PHE A 301 6.80 5.35 -25.60
N GLY A 302 6.74 5.57 -26.92
CA GLY A 302 5.95 6.62 -27.52
C GLY A 302 4.59 6.06 -27.96
N GLU A 303 3.52 6.67 -27.45
CA GLU A 303 2.10 6.31 -27.55
C GLU A 303 1.64 5.38 -26.41
N GLY A 304 0.78 5.92 -25.53
CA GLY A 304 0.17 5.18 -24.42
C GLY A 304 -0.73 4.05 -24.90
N PHE A 305 -1.34 3.33 -23.95
CA PHE A 305 -2.21 2.21 -24.29
C PHE A 305 -3.53 2.69 -24.93
N ASP A 306 -4.01 1.99 -25.95
CA ASP A 306 -5.36 2.22 -26.47
C ASP A 306 -6.43 1.62 -25.52
N ASP A 307 -7.66 2.12 -25.65
CA ASP A 307 -8.77 1.71 -24.78
C ASP A 307 -9.08 0.21 -24.85
N ASP A 308 -8.90 -0.44 -26.01
CA ASP A 308 -9.18 -1.87 -26.19
C ASP A 308 -8.15 -2.71 -25.42
N MET A 309 -6.87 -2.31 -25.40
CA MET A 309 -5.84 -2.95 -24.60
C MET A 309 -6.07 -2.76 -23.09
N ILE A 310 -6.47 -1.56 -22.67
CA ILE A 310 -6.79 -1.28 -21.27
C ILE A 310 -7.98 -2.12 -20.82
N ASP A 311 -9.06 -2.15 -21.61
CA ASP A 311 -10.26 -2.92 -21.30
C ASP A 311 -9.98 -4.42 -21.26
N GLY A 312 -9.12 -4.92 -22.17
CA GLY A 312 -8.63 -6.30 -22.13
C GLY A 312 -7.82 -6.63 -20.87
N PHE A 313 -6.94 -5.72 -20.45
CA PHE A 313 -6.17 -5.86 -19.21
C PHE A 313 -7.07 -5.86 -17.97
N VAL A 314 -8.02 -4.92 -17.90
CA VAL A 314 -9.00 -4.82 -16.81
C VAL A 314 -9.85 -6.09 -16.73
N TYR A 315 -10.36 -6.58 -17.88
CA TYR A 315 -11.12 -7.82 -17.90
C TYR A 315 -10.29 -9.02 -17.42
N ALA A 316 -9.01 -9.09 -17.82
CA ALA A 316 -8.10 -10.12 -17.32
C ALA A 316 -7.93 -10.08 -15.80
N GLN A 317 -7.80 -8.89 -15.21
CA GLN A 317 -7.75 -8.72 -13.74
C GLN A 317 -9.04 -9.18 -13.07
N GLN A 318 -10.20 -8.81 -13.62
CA GLN A 318 -11.50 -9.22 -13.07
C GLN A 318 -11.72 -10.73 -13.13
N VAL A 319 -11.31 -11.40 -14.22
CA VAL A 319 -11.33 -12.86 -14.33
C VAL A 319 -10.46 -13.48 -13.23
N TRP A 320 -9.32 -12.86 -12.95
CA TRP A 320 -8.41 -13.29 -11.90
C TRP A 320 -9.04 -13.15 -10.50
N ASP A 321 -9.59 -11.98 -10.20
CA ASP A 321 -10.31 -11.71 -8.95
C ASP A 321 -11.47 -12.68 -8.73
N MET A 322 -12.24 -12.96 -9.78
CA MET A 322 -13.38 -13.87 -9.69
C MET A 322 -12.93 -15.33 -9.46
N ALA A 323 -11.82 -15.75 -10.06
CA ALA A 323 -11.25 -17.07 -9.78
C ALA A 323 -10.87 -17.23 -8.30
N MET A 324 -10.24 -16.19 -7.72
CA MET A 324 -9.86 -16.17 -6.31
C MET A 324 -11.06 -16.08 -5.38
N ALA A 325 -12.00 -15.18 -5.67
CA ALA A 325 -13.23 -15.02 -4.92
C ALA A 325 -14.05 -16.31 -4.89
N GLN A 326 -14.16 -17.03 -6.01
CA GLN A 326 -14.87 -18.31 -6.06
C GLN A 326 -14.16 -19.39 -5.22
N GLY A 327 -12.82 -19.40 -5.21
CA GLY A 327 -12.04 -20.31 -4.37
C GLY A 327 -12.23 -20.05 -2.87
N LEU A 328 -12.25 -18.77 -2.47
CA LEU A 328 -12.50 -18.34 -1.10
C LEU A 328 -13.96 -18.60 -0.68
N ALA A 329 -14.93 -18.34 -1.57
CA ALA A 329 -16.34 -18.64 -1.31
C ALA A 329 -16.57 -20.14 -1.04
N ALA A 330 -15.87 -21.03 -1.75
CA ALA A 330 -15.94 -22.46 -1.48
C ALA A 330 -15.45 -22.82 -0.06
N LEU A 331 -14.41 -22.16 0.45
CA LEU A 331 -13.97 -22.36 1.84
C LEU A 331 -15.01 -21.89 2.86
N VAL A 332 -15.72 -20.80 2.55
CA VAL A 332 -16.83 -20.31 3.38
C VAL A 332 -18.01 -21.29 3.35
N GLU A 333 -18.33 -21.86 2.19
CA GLU A 333 -19.36 -22.91 2.05
C GLU A 333 -19.02 -24.17 2.86
N ASP A 334 -17.73 -24.52 2.93
CA ASP A 334 -17.21 -25.61 3.76
C ASP A 334 -17.23 -25.30 5.27
N GLY A 335 -17.59 -24.07 5.66
CA GLY A 335 -17.78 -23.63 7.04
C GLY A 335 -16.57 -22.95 7.69
N HIS A 336 -15.51 -22.71 6.93
CA HIS A 336 -14.28 -22.10 7.43
C HIS A 336 -14.37 -20.56 7.44
N LEU A 337 -13.61 -19.94 8.34
CA LEU A 337 -13.09 -18.60 8.08
C LEU A 337 -12.06 -18.71 6.94
N ALA A 338 -12.34 -18.11 5.79
CA ALA A 338 -11.43 -18.12 4.65
C ALA A 338 -10.44 -16.94 4.76
N VAL A 339 -9.14 -17.24 4.79
CA VAL A 339 -8.08 -16.22 4.80
C VAL A 339 -7.31 -16.26 3.49
N GLY A 340 -7.40 -15.22 2.66
CA GLY A 340 -6.73 -15.15 1.37
C GLY A 340 -5.37 -14.44 1.47
N LEU A 341 -4.29 -15.09 1.03
CA LEU A 341 -3.00 -14.45 0.79
C LEU A 341 -2.95 -14.04 -0.68
N VAL A 342 -3.00 -12.73 -0.90
CA VAL A 342 -3.21 -12.14 -2.23
C VAL A 342 -2.38 -10.87 -2.40
N GLY A 343 -2.05 -10.50 -3.63
CA GLY A 343 -1.44 -9.22 -3.95
C GLY A 343 -2.31 -8.06 -3.50
N MET A 344 -1.70 -7.01 -2.96
CA MET A 344 -2.42 -5.87 -2.39
C MET A 344 -3.30 -5.14 -3.41
N GLY A 345 -2.96 -5.18 -4.70
CA GLY A 345 -3.81 -4.64 -5.77
C GLY A 345 -5.20 -5.29 -5.83
N HIS A 346 -5.29 -6.59 -5.51
CA HIS A 346 -6.53 -7.36 -5.51
C HIS A 346 -7.36 -7.18 -4.22
N ALA A 347 -6.70 -6.83 -3.11
CA ALA A 347 -7.32 -6.65 -1.79
C ALA A 347 -7.67 -5.19 -1.45
N SER A 348 -7.06 -4.23 -2.15
CA SER A 348 -7.25 -2.80 -1.86
C SER A 348 -8.58 -2.26 -2.39
N HIS A 349 -9.10 -1.24 -1.71
CA HIS A 349 -10.31 -0.49 -2.07
C HIS A 349 -11.63 -1.28 -2.11
N GLY A 350 -11.60 -2.59 -1.86
CA GLY A 350 -12.78 -3.46 -1.94
C GLY A 350 -13.34 -3.63 -3.36
N GLU A 351 -12.59 -3.27 -4.40
CA GLU A 351 -13.07 -3.26 -5.80
C GLU A 351 -12.57 -4.46 -6.65
N GLY A 352 -11.57 -5.21 -6.15
CA GLY A 352 -11.10 -6.46 -6.74
C GLY A 352 -11.85 -7.69 -6.19
N ILE A 353 -11.15 -8.55 -5.45
CA ILE A 353 -11.69 -9.81 -4.91
C ILE A 353 -12.96 -9.59 -4.08
N GLU A 354 -13.00 -8.55 -3.24
CA GLU A 354 -14.16 -8.27 -2.39
C GLU A 354 -15.44 -7.98 -3.19
N ALA A 355 -15.34 -7.21 -4.29
CA ALA A 355 -16.48 -6.96 -5.16
C ALA A 355 -17.01 -8.26 -5.79
N GLN A 356 -16.11 -9.15 -6.20
CA GLN A 356 -16.47 -10.45 -6.73
C GLN A 356 -17.10 -11.35 -5.64
N LEU A 357 -16.53 -11.39 -4.43
CA LEU A 357 -17.09 -12.13 -3.27
C LEU A 357 -18.51 -11.69 -2.93
N LYS A 358 -18.77 -10.37 -2.91
CA LYS A 358 -20.10 -9.79 -2.70
C LYS A 358 -21.09 -10.25 -3.76
N SER A 359 -20.65 -10.38 -5.02
CA SER A 359 -21.49 -10.91 -6.10
C SER A 359 -21.84 -12.40 -5.92
N LEU A 360 -21.00 -13.16 -5.20
CA LEU A 360 -21.24 -14.55 -4.83
C LEU A 360 -22.06 -14.71 -3.53
N GLY A 361 -22.49 -13.60 -2.92
CA GLY A 361 -23.28 -13.60 -1.69
C GLY A 361 -22.47 -13.62 -0.40
N ILE A 362 -21.16 -13.42 -0.47
CA ILE A 362 -20.28 -13.27 0.70
C ILE A 362 -20.19 -11.79 1.05
N ALA A 363 -20.82 -11.38 2.15
CA ALA A 363 -20.98 -9.97 2.51
C ALA A 363 -19.95 -9.49 3.54
N ASP A 364 -19.56 -10.38 4.46
CA ASP A 364 -18.68 -10.06 5.57
C ASP A 364 -17.22 -10.35 5.18
N VAL A 365 -16.58 -9.36 4.56
CA VAL A 365 -15.20 -9.41 4.07
C VAL A 365 -14.41 -8.30 4.73
N ALA A 366 -13.18 -8.60 5.17
CA ALA A 366 -12.23 -7.61 5.66
C ALA A 366 -10.90 -7.68 4.89
N SER A 367 -10.24 -6.54 4.72
CA SER A 367 -8.93 -6.42 4.07
C SER A 367 -7.88 -5.81 5.01
N LEU A 368 -6.72 -6.45 5.10
CA LEU A 368 -5.58 -5.98 5.89
C LEU A 368 -4.37 -5.82 4.98
N LEU A 369 -3.74 -4.64 4.97
CA LEU A 369 -2.60 -4.33 4.10
C LEU A 369 -1.35 -3.95 4.90
N PRO A 370 -0.16 -4.47 4.54
CA PRO A 370 1.10 -3.97 5.05
C PRO A 370 1.57 -2.75 4.23
N LEU A 371 1.91 -1.63 4.88
CA LEU A 371 2.44 -0.43 4.22
C LEU A 371 3.67 0.12 4.95
N SER A 372 4.54 0.84 4.23
CA SER A 372 5.62 1.63 4.86
C SER A 372 5.02 2.73 5.76
N ALA A 373 5.83 3.34 6.63
CA ALA A 373 5.37 4.46 7.45
C ALA A 373 4.92 5.67 6.59
N ASP A 374 5.59 5.90 5.46
CA ASP A 374 5.29 6.99 4.54
C ASP A 374 3.98 6.73 3.80
N ASP A 375 3.83 5.55 3.20
CA ASP A 375 2.59 5.16 2.50
C ASP A 375 1.40 5.08 3.47
N ALA A 376 1.63 4.61 4.69
CA ALA A 376 0.62 4.59 5.74
C ALA A 376 0.16 6.00 6.15
N CYS A 377 1.04 7.00 6.11
CA CYS A 377 0.66 8.39 6.36
C CYS A 377 -0.24 8.97 5.27
N GLU A 378 -0.07 8.52 4.03
CA GLU A 378 -0.80 8.98 2.86
C GLU A 378 -2.05 8.13 2.56
N ALA A 379 -2.22 7.02 3.28
CA ALA A 379 -3.31 6.07 3.09
C ALA A 379 -4.70 6.71 3.25
N GLU A 380 -5.44 6.74 2.15
CA GLU A 380 -6.78 7.33 2.08
C GLU A 380 -7.86 6.44 2.71
N ALA A 381 -8.95 7.06 3.15
CA ALA A 381 -10.13 6.32 3.61
C ALA A 381 -10.66 5.38 2.53
N GLY A 382 -10.94 4.13 2.90
CA GLY A 382 -11.42 3.11 1.97
C GLY A 382 -10.31 2.28 1.33
N LEU A 383 -9.03 2.56 1.54
CA LEU A 383 -7.92 1.72 1.04
C LEU A 383 -8.01 0.27 1.52
N ALA A 384 -8.26 0.08 2.82
CA ALA A 384 -8.43 -1.21 3.48
C ALA A 384 -9.14 -1.01 4.84
N ASP A 385 -9.57 -2.10 5.48
CA ASP A 385 -10.17 -2.04 6.82
C ASP A 385 -9.14 -1.73 7.91
N ALA A 386 -7.90 -2.17 7.73
CA ALA A 386 -6.78 -1.82 8.58
C ALA A 386 -5.46 -1.94 7.82
N VAL A 387 -4.53 -1.05 8.15
CA VAL A 387 -3.16 -1.09 7.66
C VAL A 387 -2.23 -1.44 8.81
N PHE A 388 -1.32 -2.37 8.57
CA PHE A 388 -0.21 -2.67 9.47
C PHE A 388 1.05 -1.99 8.94
N VAL A 389 1.66 -1.17 9.77
CA VAL A 389 2.85 -0.42 9.38
C VAL A 389 4.04 -1.36 9.48
N VAL A 390 4.67 -1.64 8.34
CA VAL A 390 5.89 -2.42 8.27
C VAL A 390 7.10 -1.49 8.17
N ARG A 391 8.24 -1.99 8.63
CA ARG A 391 9.51 -1.33 8.37
C ARG A 391 9.87 -1.64 6.93
N GLU A 392 10.23 -0.64 6.15
CA GLU A 392 10.86 -0.87 4.86
C GLU A 392 12.20 -1.60 5.06
N ASP A 393 12.14 -2.92 5.03
CA ASP A 393 13.30 -3.71 4.68
C ASP A 393 13.52 -3.43 3.19
N LYS A 394 14.37 -2.44 2.87
CA LYS A 394 14.93 -2.32 1.52
C LYS A 394 15.57 -3.66 1.21
N GLN A 395 14.87 -4.50 0.46
CA GLN A 395 15.42 -5.75 -0.01
C GLN A 395 16.65 -5.33 -0.81
N SER A 396 17.84 -5.82 -0.42
CA SER A 396 18.96 -5.74 -1.35
C SER A 396 18.49 -6.54 -2.54
N GLU A 397 18.18 -5.88 -3.65
CA GLU A 397 17.80 -6.60 -4.87
C GLU A 397 18.86 -7.68 -5.06
N GLY A 398 18.44 -8.94 -5.02
CA GLY A 398 19.34 -10.05 -5.24
C GLY A 398 20.09 -9.79 -6.55
N PRO A 399 21.30 -10.36 -6.73
CA PRO A 399 22.09 -10.08 -7.91
C PRO A 399 21.25 -10.25 -9.18
N ARG A 400 21.32 -9.28 -10.09
CA ARG A 400 20.65 -9.34 -11.38
C ARG A 400 21.63 -9.82 -12.44
N LEU A 401 21.15 -10.62 -13.39
CA LEU A 401 21.96 -11.07 -14.53
C LEU A 401 22.07 -9.97 -15.59
N GLY A 402 20.98 -9.22 -15.83
CA GLY A 402 20.91 -8.13 -16.80
C GLY A 402 20.68 -8.57 -18.24
N VAL A 403 19.72 -9.48 -18.45
CA VAL A 403 19.32 -9.96 -19.78
C VAL A 403 17.80 -9.97 -19.91
N GLY A 404 17.29 -9.58 -21.08
CA GLY A 404 15.96 -9.94 -21.53
C GLY A 404 16.01 -11.33 -22.16
N VAL A 405 15.04 -12.19 -21.85
CA VAL A 405 15.02 -13.58 -22.31
C VAL A 405 13.64 -14.02 -22.76
N GLU A 406 13.60 -14.83 -23.81
CA GLU A 406 12.37 -15.42 -24.33
C GLU A 406 12.48 -16.95 -24.42
N SER A 407 11.34 -17.61 -24.21
CA SER A 407 11.20 -19.05 -24.50
C SER A 407 11.16 -19.27 -26.01
N SER A 408 11.64 -20.42 -26.46
CA SER A 408 11.49 -20.85 -27.86
C SER A 408 10.68 -22.13 -27.90
N GLU A 409 9.50 -22.09 -28.53
CA GLU A 409 8.50 -23.17 -28.51
C GLU A 409 9.06 -24.55 -28.91
N ASN A 410 10.08 -24.58 -29.76
CA ASN A 410 10.59 -25.81 -30.36
C ASN A 410 12.00 -26.23 -29.92
N ARG A 411 12.62 -25.53 -28.95
CA ARG A 411 13.98 -25.88 -28.48
C ARG A 411 14.17 -25.54 -27.00
N PRO A 412 14.69 -26.47 -26.17
CA PRO A 412 14.99 -26.19 -24.77
C PRO A 412 16.01 -25.06 -24.63
N GLY A 413 15.82 -24.24 -23.61
CA GLY A 413 16.65 -23.08 -23.33
C GLY A 413 16.03 -21.75 -23.75
N LEU A 414 16.54 -20.68 -23.16
CA LEU A 414 16.05 -19.32 -23.34
C LEU A 414 16.93 -18.55 -24.30
N VAL A 415 16.34 -17.81 -25.22
CA VAL A 415 17.09 -16.92 -26.12
C VAL A 415 17.24 -15.56 -25.45
N VAL A 416 18.47 -15.05 -25.39
CA VAL A 416 18.75 -13.68 -24.95
C VAL A 416 18.25 -12.74 -26.05
N THR A 417 17.26 -11.92 -25.74
CA THR A 417 16.67 -10.94 -26.66
C THR A 417 17.21 -9.54 -26.42
N GLU A 418 17.60 -9.25 -25.18
CA GLU A 418 18.09 -7.95 -24.76
C GLU A 418 19.27 -8.11 -23.80
N MET A 419 20.17 -7.12 -23.80
CA MET A 419 21.30 -7.03 -22.89
C MET A 419 21.24 -5.69 -22.17
N VAL A 420 21.24 -5.72 -20.83
CA VAL A 420 21.36 -4.50 -20.04
C VAL A 420 22.83 -4.04 -20.07
N PRO A 421 23.13 -2.79 -20.44
CA PRO A 421 24.49 -2.26 -20.42
C PRO A 421 25.13 -2.30 -19.03
N ASN A 422 26.43 -2.56 -18.97
CA ASN A 422 27.22 -2.69 -17.74
C ASN A 422 26.71 -3.78 -16.77
N SER A 423 26.00 -4.79 -17.29
CA SER A 423 25.48 -5.90 -16.48
C SER A 423 26.50 -7.03 -16.27
N PRO A 424 26.28 -7.90 -15.27
CA PRO A 424 27.06 -9.13 -15.12
C PRO A 424 27.06 -10.02 -16.36
N ALA A 425 25.94 -10.11 -17.08
CA ALA A 425 25.84 -10.88 -18.32
C ALA A 425 26.71 -10.30 -19.44
N GLU A 426 26.65 -8.98 -19.66
CA GLU A 426 27.48 -8.31 -20.67
C GLU A 426 28.96 -8.49 -20.35
N ALA A 427 29.36 -8.28 -19.08
CA ALA A 427 30.73 -8.46 -18.61
C ALA A 427 31.23 -9.91 -18.76
N ALA A 428 30.34 -10.89 -18.64
CA ALA A 428 30.64 -12.31 -18.87
C ALA A 428 30.74 -12.68 -20.36
N GLY A 429 30.41 -11.75 -21.27
CA GLY A 429 30.45 -11.93 -22.70
C GLY A 429 29.24 -12.65 -23.29
N LEU A 430 28.09 -12.65 -22.59
CA LEU A 430 26.82 -13.05 -23.21
C LEU A 430 26.46 -12.07 -24.34
N ARG A 431 25.67 -12.55 -25.30
CA ARG A 431 25.23 -11.75 -26.45
C ARG A 431 23.77 -12.01 -26.73
N VAL A 432 23.11 -11.00 -27.30
CA VAL A 432 21.79 -11.17 -27.92
C VAL A 432 21.87 -12.28 -28.97
N GLY A 433 20.91 -13.18 -28.94
CA GLY A 433 20.86 -14.41 -29.75
C GLY A 433 21.47 -15.65 -29.08
N ASP A 434 22.20 -15.50 -27.96
CA ASP A 434 22.65 -16.65 -27.18
C ASP A 434 21.46 -17.44 -26.66
N ARG A 435 21.57 -18.78 -26.69
CA ARG A 435 20.58 -19.66 -26.07
C ARG A 435 21.08 -20.23 -24.75
N ILE A 436 20.58 -19.73 -23.62
CA ILE A 436 20.87 -20.22 -22.28
C ILE A 436 20.26 -21.60 -22.07
N LEU A 437 21.10 -22.60 -21.81
CA LEU A 437 20.70 -23.98 -21.54
C LEU A 437 20.83 -24.37 -20.07
N ASN A 438 21.75 -23.71 -19.34
CA ASN A 438 22.04 -24.04 -17.95
C ASN A 438 22.53 -22.79 -17.21
N PHE A 439 22.14 -22.64 -15.94
CA PHE A 439 22.65 -21.62 -15.05
C PHE A 439 22.94 -22.24 -13.68
N ALA A 440 24.13 -21.99 -13.14
CA ALA A 440 24.60 -22.53 -11.86
C ALA A 440 24.38 -24.06 -11.71
N GLY A 441 24.58 -24.84 -12.77
CA GLY A 441 24.38 -26.29 -12.77
C GLY A 441 22.95 -26.75 -13.05
N HIS A 442 21.97 -25.84 -13.06
CA HIS A 442 20.56 -26.14 -13.27
C HIS A 442 20.15 -25.94 -14.72
N GLY A 443 19.47 -26.93 -15.31
CA GLY A 443 18.93 -26.83 -16.67
C GLY A 443 17.87 -25.74 -16.77
N ILE A 444 17.99 -24.89 -17.77
CA ILE A 444 17.06 -23.78 -18.02
C ILE A 444 16.26 -24.10 -19.27
N ALA A 445 14.95 -24.20 -19.10
CA ALA A 445 13.95 -24.36 -20.13
C ALA A 445 12.98 -23.17 -20.16
N HIS A 446 12.73 -22.54 -19.01
CA HIS A 446 11.74 -21.47 -18.86
C HIS A 446 12.29 -20.25 -18.09
N PRO A 447 11.80 -19.02 -18.38
CA PRO A 447 12.30 -17.78 -17.77
C PRO A 447 12.24 -17.76 -16.24
N TYR A 448 11.21 -18.37 -15.66
CA TYR A 448 11.04 -18.42 -14.21
C TYR A 448 12.19 -19.13 -13.49
N GLN A 449 12.85 -20.10 -14.13
CA GLN A 449 13.99 -20.80 -13.53
C GLN A 449 15.18 -19.84 -13.38
N LEU A 450 15.42 -19.01 -14.39
CA LEU A 450 16.49 -18.01 -14.33
C LEU A 450 16.15 -16.94 -13.28
N LYS A 451 14.90 -16.45 -13.24
CA LYS A 451 14.42 -15.52 -12.20
C LYS A 451 14.58 -16.07 -10.78
N ALA A 452 14.35 -17.37 -10.58
CA ALA A 452 14.50 -18.02 -9.27
C ALA A 452 15.96 -18.29 -8.88
N LEU A 453 16.83 -18.58 -9.85
CA LEU A 453 18.21 -19.02 -9.58
C LEU A 453 19.21 -17.86 -9.45
N VAL A 454 19.04 -16.77 -10.20
CA VAL A 454 19.99 -15.66 -10.20
C VAL A 454 20.05 -14.97 -8.82
N PRO A 455 18.94 -14.62 -8.15
CA PRO A 455 18.96 -13.98 -6.84
C PRO A 455 19.61 -14.81 -5.74
N ARG A 456 19.69 -16.14 -5.93
CA ARG A 456 20.31 -17.09 -4.98
C ARG A 456 21.83 -17.13 -5.08
N VAL A 457 22.43 -16.50 -6.10
CA VAL A 457 23.88 -16.38 -6.18
C VAL A 457 24.33 -15.39 -5.12
N LEU A 458 25.31 -15.76 -4.30
CA LEU A 458 25.83 -14.86 -3.28
C LEU A 458 26.53 -13.65 -3.96
N PRO A 459 26.22 -12.40 -3.57
CA PRO A 459 26.93 -11.23 -4.05
C PRO A 459 28.46 -11.36 -3.88
N GLY A 460 29.22 -10.89 -4.86
CA GLY A 460 30.69 -11.04 -4.91
C GLY A 460 31.19 -12.41 -5.37
N THR A 461 30.29 -13.36 -5.67
CA THR A 461 30.66 -14.69 -6.18
C THR A 461 30.46 -14.82 -7.69
N GLN A 462 30.60 -16.04 -8.21
CA GLN A 462 30.45 -16.32 -9.64
C GLN A 462 29.55 -17.53 -9.88
N ALA A 463 28.83 -17.53 -11.00
CA ALA A 463 28.03 -18.67 -11.46
C ALA A 463 28.39 -19.05 -12.89
N SER A 464 28.34 -20.35 -13.21
CA SER A 464 28.51 -20.83 -14.59
C SER A 464 27.20 -20.70 -15.35
N ILE A 465 27.26 -20.25 -16.59
CA ILE A 465 26.13 -20.23 -17.53
C ILE A 465 26.55 -20.95 -18.82
N THR A 466 25.76 -21.94 -19.23
CA THR A 466 26.01 -22.64 -20.50
C THR A 466 25.05 -22.12 -21.55
N VAL A 467 25.59 -21.63 -22.65
CA VAL A 467 24.84 -21.11 -23.79
C VAL A 467 25.12 -21.91 -25.06
N THR A 468 24.25 -21.78 -26.05
CA THR A 468 24.55 -22.14 -27.44
C THR A 468 24.65 -20.87 -28.26
N ARG A 469 25.80 -20.67 -28.92
CA ARG A 469 26.07 -19.57 -29.85
C ARG A 469 26.53 -20.17 -31.17
N ASP A 470 25.88 -19.80 -32.27
CA ASP A 470 26.19 -20.36 -33.60
C ASP A 470 26.23 -21.90 -33.63
N HIS A 471 25.25 -22.53 -32.97
CA HIS A 471 25.13 -23.98 -32.79
C HIS A 471 26.24 -24.66 -31.97
N GLN A 472 27.17 -23.90 -31.41
CA GLN A 472 28.22 -24.41 -30.52
C GLN A 472 27.88 -24.13 -29.05
N ARG A 473 28.09 -25.14 -28.21
CA ARG A 473 27.91 -25.00 -26.76
C ARG A 473 29.13 -24.29 -26.17
N GLN A 474 28.88 -23.25 -25.39
CA GLN A 474 29.89 -22.46 -24.68
C GLN A 474 29.50 -22.37 -23.20
N THR A 475 30.48 -22.43 -22.31
CA THR A 475 30.26 -22.16 -20.88
C THR A 475 30.96 -20.86 -20.53
N LEU A 476 30.19 -19.90 -20.04
CA LEU A 476 30.66 -18.61 -19.57
C LEU A 476 30.61 -18.58 -18.04
N THR A 477 31.45 -17.74 -17.44
CA THR A 477 31.46 -17.51 -15.99
C THR A 477 31.00 -16.09 -15.73
N VAL A 478 29.85 -15.96 -15.06
CA VAL A 478 29.28 -14.66 -14.67
C VAL A 478 29.77 -14.32 -13.27
N ARG A 479 30.35 -13.13 -13.07
CA ARG A 479 30.68 -12.60 -11.74
C ARG A 479 29.58 -11.63 -11.32
N PHE A 480 29.05 -11.83 -10.12
CA PHE A 480 28.07 -10.93 -9.54
C PHE A 480 28.76 -9.95 -8.61
N PRO A 481 28.45 -8.64 -8.71
CA PRO A 481 29.08 -7.64 -7.86
C PRO A 481 28.74 -7.88 -6.39
N ILE A 482 29.59 -7.37 -5.50
CA ILE A 482 29.22 -7.22 -4.10
C ILE A 482 28.17 -6.12 -4.06
N VAL A 483 26.96 -6.45 -3.61
CA VAL A 483 25.99 -5.45 -3.22
C VAL A 483 26.43 -5.01 -1.83
N GLU A 484 27.09 -3.86 -1.72
CA GLU A 484 27.30 -3.27 -0.40
C GLU A 484 25.90 -2.95 0.15
N PRO A 485 25.49 -3.50 1.32
CA PRO A 485 24.26 -3.05 1.93
C PRO A 485 24.42 -1.54 2.12
N ALA A 486 23.41 -0.78 1.68
CA ALA A 486 23.33 0.63 2.02
C ALA A 486 23.30 0.71 3.54
N LEU A 487 24.46 0.92 4.15
CA LEU A 487 24.54 1.31 5.54
C LEU A 487 24.04 2.75 5.53
N ASP A 488 22.77 2.93 5.88
CA ASP A 488 22.24 4.21 6.32
C ASP A 488 22.97 4.59 7.61
N VAL A 489 24.22 5.01 7.46
CA VAL A 489 24.90 5.81 8.44
C VAL A 489 24.38 7.21 8.21
N GLU A 490 23.22 7.50 8.79
CA GLU A 490 22.95 8.85 9.27
C GLU A 490 24.12 9.23 10.19
N ARG A 491 25.16 9.81 9.58
CA ARG A 491 26.12 10.61 10.32
C ARG A 491 25.33 11.81 10.78
N GLY A 492 24.81 11.72 11.99
CA GLY A 492 24.52 12.88 12.81
C GLY A 492 25.78 13.74 12.88
N GLU A 493 25.92 14.67 11.94
CA GLU A 493 26.76 15.84 12.07
C GLU A 493 26.10 16.77 13.09
N GLY A 494 26.20 16.37 14.35
CA GLY A 494 25.68 17.10 15.48
C GLY A 494 26.23 16.50 16.75
N THR A 495 27.06 17.26 17.46
CA THR A 495 27.60 16.95 18.80
C THR A 495 28.66 15.84 18.92
N ARG A 496 29.85 16.09 18.35
CA ARG A 496 31.13 15.75 19.03
C ARG A 496 32.05 16.95 19.11
N GLN A 497 31.53 18.05 19.63
CA GLN A 497 32.33 19.08 20.25
C GLN A 497 32.09 18.96 21.75
N HIS A 498 33.16 18.77 22.52
CA HIS A 498 33.22 18.59 23.98
C HIS A 498 32.97 17.17 24.53
N GLN A 499 33.97 16.29 24.35
CA GLN A 499 34.48 15.44 25.45
C GLN A 499 35.82 14.81 25.04
N ARG A 500 36.87 15.64 25.06
CA ARG A 500 38.28 15.24 25.27
C ARG A 500 38.87 16.37 26.11
N PRO A 501 38.96 16.19 27.43
CA PRO A 501 40.26 15.83 28.01
C PRO A 501 40.12 14.95 29.26
N ALA A 502 40.52 13.69 29.16
CA ALA A 502 40.80 12.86 30.36
C ALA A 502 41.90 11.83 30.03
N LEU A 503 41.82 11.21 28.85
CA LEU A 503 42.78 10.18 28.43
C LEU A 503 44.17 10.70 28.00
N GLN A 504 44.35 12.00 27.80
CA GLN A 504 45.67 12.59 27.52
C GLN A 504 46.43 13.04 28.77
N GLN A 505 45.75 13.19 29.92
CA GLN A 505 46.42 13.51 31.19
C GLN A 505 46.91 12.24 31.90
N GLU A 506 46.20 11.11 31.80
CA GLU A 506 46.69 9.83 32.34
C GLU A 506 47.94 9.32 31.60
N GLN A 507 47.99 9.45 30.26
CA GLN A 507 49.17 9.04 29.49
C GLN A 507 50.40 9.96 29.68
N GLN A 508 50.20 11.22 30.06
CA GLN A 508 51.31 12.13 30.39
C GLN A 508 51.82 11.94 31.83
N GLN A 509 50.99 11.47 32.75
CA GLN A 509 51.42 11.12 34.12
C GLN A 509 52.16 9.78 34.17
N GLU A 510 51.75 8.78 33.38
CA GLU A 510 52.47 7.50 33.29
C GLU A 510 53.86 7.67 32.65
N GLN A 511 54.01 8.54 31.64
CA GLN A 511 55.32 8.80 31.02
C GLN A 511 56.27 9.66 31.87
N GLN A 512 55.77 10.39 32.87
CA GLN A 512 56.61 11.14 33.82
C GLN A 512 57.07 10.31 35.01
N GLN A 513 56.40 9.19 35.33
CA GLN A 513 56.83 8.26 36.38
C GLN A 513 57.89 7.23 35.91
N GLU A 514 58.08 7.05 34.60
CA GLU A 514 59.12 6.17 34.03
C GLU A 514 60.48 6.87 33.78
N GLN A 515 60.64 8.14 34.15
CA GLN A 515 61.89 8.91 33.96
C GLN A 515 62.54 9.44 35.25
N GLU A 516 62.24 8.89 36.43
CA GLU A 516 63.09 9.09 37.61
C GLU A 516 64.22 8.03 37.64
N PRO A 517 65.50 8.43 37.61
CA PRO A 517 66.61 7.51 37.85
C PRO A 517 66.62 7.11 39.33
N GLN A 518 66.85 5.83 39.61
CA GLN A 518 67.36 5.42 40.91
C GLN A 518 68.80 5.95 41.06
N GLU A 519 68.97 7.08 41.74
CA GLU A 519 70.07 7.41 42.66
C GLU A 519 69.77 8.64 43.52
#